data_AF-A0ABD3SGM7-F1
#
_entry.id   AF-A0ABD3SGM7-F1
#
_cell.length_a   1.000
_cell.length_b   1.000
_cell.length_c   1.000
_cell.angle_alpha   90.00
_cell.angle_beta   90.00
_cell.angle_gamma   90.00
#
_symmetry.space_group_name_H-M   'P 1'
#
loop_
_entity.id
_entity.type
_entity.pdbx_description
1 polymer ?
#
loop_
_entity_poly.entity_id
_entity_poly.type
_entity_poly.pdbx_seq_one_letter_code
_entity_poly.pdbx_strand_id
1 'polypeptide(L)'
;MMTSEPYQEAVVDLQCLLNRNMATQLKLDGIFGSKTKANVLAWQRKKGLVEDGVVGSKTWNTLCNTYIPMSDLLAQKLVNLAEKEEELHVVEVPLGSNRGPDVDKYRAATNHALLNGWPWCAAFICWLLREAMKNHSYEFTRPQTAGAWDFENWARKQTCGVSLKKPHGNDIYAGDIVVFTEKIWTKGHIGLATSAPDAAGYIKTIEGNTRADGSINSKVHGVFAKKHKLSDIRSRIRITESDCYLSLFSEMSIDDTSMLTSNDLSMSMSMSMSTSMSMSMSMSM
;
A
#
# COMPACT_ATOMS: atom_id res chain seq x y z
N MET A 1 -3.83 6.32 -21.08
CA MET A 1 -2.42 6.23 -20.64
C MET A 1 -2.42 5.81 -19.18
N MET A 2 -2.16 4.54 -18.89
CA MET A 2 -1.82 4.14 -17.51
C MET A 2 -0.48 4.79 -17.17
N THR A 3 -0.41 5.51 -16.06
CA THR A 3 0.74 6.31 -15.65
C THR A 3 1.93 5.40 -15.29
N SER A 4 3.16 5.91 -15.37
CA SER A 4 4.43 5.21 -15.06
C SER A 4 4.58 4.71 -13.61
N GLU A 5 3.64 5.05 -12.73
CA GLU A 5 3.76 4.90 -11.27
C GLU A 5 3.54 3.45 -10.78
N PRO A 6 2.48 2.71 -11.19
CA PRO A 6 2.31 1.31 -10.79
C PRO A 6 3.44 0.42 -11.32
N TYR A 7 4.00 0.78 -12.48
CA TYR A 7 5.17 0.10 -13.05
C TYR A 7 6.41 0.30 -12.18
N GLN A 8 6.65 1.52 -11.70
CA GLN A 8 7.80 1.80 -10.85
C GLN A 8 7.72 1.08 -9.50
N GLU A 9 6.55 1.05 -8.85
CA GLU A 9 6.34 0.29 -7.61
C GLU A 9 6.59 -1.22 -7.84
N ALA A 10 6.06 -1.80 -8.92
CA ALA A 10 6.28 -3.20 -9.25
C ALA A 10 7.76 -3.53 -9.50
N VAL A 11 8.53 -2.62 -10.11
CA VAL A 11 9.97 -2.83 -10.31
C VAL A 11 10.74 -2.75 -8.98
N VAL A 12 10.35 -1.89 -8.05
CA VAL A 12 10.93 -1.86 -6.69
C VAL A 12 10.71 -3.20 -5.99
N ASP A 13 9.48 -3.74 -6.05
CA ASP A 13 9.15 -5.03 -5.45
C ASP A 13 9.96 -6.18 -6.09
N LEU A 14 10.12 -6.16 -7.42
CA LEU A 14 10.98 -7.11 -8.14
C LEU A 14 12.43 -7.02 -7.65
N GLN A 15 13.00 -5.81 -7.60
CA GLN A 15 14.38 -5.60 -7.20
C GLN A 15 14.60 -6.07 -5.76
N CYS A 16 13.61 -5.87 -4.88
CA CYS A 16 13.64 -6.43 -3.54
C CYS A 16 13.64 -7.96 -3.54
N LEU A 17 12.71 -8.60 -4.26
CA LEU A 17 12.60 -10.05 -4.30
C LEU A 17 13.88 -10.69 -4.86
N LEU A 18 14.52 -10.07 -5.85
CA LEU A 18 15.82 -10.51 -6.36
C LEU A 18 16.92 -10.39 -5.30
N ASN A 19 17.02 -9.23 -4.62
CA ASN A 19 17.96 -9.04 -3.51
C ASN A 19 17.78 -10.11 -2.43
N ARG A 20 16.54 -10.42 -2.05
CA ARG A 20 16.20 -11.46 -1.06
C ARG A 20 16.61 -12.85 -1.52
N ASN A 21 16.12 -13.27 -2.68
CA ASN A 21 16.22 -14.66 -3.12
C ASN A 21 17.59 -15.02 -3.71
N MET A 22 18.40 -14.02 -4.06
CA MET A 22 19.70 -14.19 -4.69
C MET A 22 20.85 -13.48 -3.95
N ALA A 23 20.59 -12.82 -2.83
CA ALA A 23 21.57 -12.01 -2.10
C ALA A 23 22.26 -10.95 -2.99
N THR A 24 21.51 -10.34 -3.90
CA THR A 24 22.02 -9.30 -4.82
C THR A 24 22.07 -7.93 -4.15
N GLN A 25 22.73 -6.97 -4.80
CA GLN A 25 22.85 -5.58 -4.31
C GLN A 25 22.20 -4.57 -5.28
N LEU A 26 21.02 -4.91 -5.81
CA LEU A 26 20.25 -4.01 -6.66
C LEU A 26 19.80 -2.79 -5.84
N LYS A 27 19.90 -1.61 -6.46
CA LYS A 27 19.25 -0.42 -5.95
C LYS A 27 17.75 -0.56 -6.16
N LEU A 28 16.96 -0.18 -5.15
CA LEU A 28 15.50 -0.22 -5.17
C LEU A 28 14.97 1.12 -5.69
N ASP A 29 15.27 1.40 -6.97
CA ASP A 29 14.95 2.66 -7.63
C ASP A 29 13.75 2.59 -8.58
N GLY A 30 13.18 1.39 -8.75
CA GLY A 30 12.08 1.16 -9.66
C GLY A 30 12.48 1.24 -11.14
N ILE A 31 13.79 1.18 -11.43
CA ILE A 31 14.31 1.22 -12.80
C ILE A 31 14.63 -0.21 -13.27
N PHE A 32 13.94 -0.66 -14.30
CA PHE A 32 14.22 -1.94 -14.97
C PHE A 32 15.42 -1.79 -15.92
N GLY A 33 16.61 -1.54 -15.35
CA GLY A 33 17.85 -1.39 -16.10
C GLY A 33 18.53 -2.72 -16.42
N SER A 34 19.69 -2.65 -17.09
CA SER A 34 20.50 -3.82 -17.46
C SER A 34 20.86 -4.71 -16.27
N LYS A 35 21.15 -4.12 -15.09
CA LYS A 35 21.42 -4.87 -13.85
C LYS A 35 20.21 -5.65 -13.35
N THR A 36 19.02 -5.02 -13.34
CA THR A 36 17.77 -5.69 -12.96
C THR A 36 17.48 -6.84 -13.91
N LYS A 37 17.54 -6.59 -15.24
CA LYS A 37 17.34 -7.61 -16.27
C LYS A 37 18.31 -8.78 -16.15
N ALA A 38 19.59 -8.53 -15.88
CA ALA A 38 20.59 -9.58 -15.68
C ALA A 38 20.25 -10.49 -14.49
N ASN A 39 19.73 -9.93 -13.40
CA ASN A 39 19.30 -10.72 -12.24
C ASN A 39 17.99 -11.47 -12.48
N VAL A 40 17.07 -10.91 -13.28
CA VAL A 40 15.88 -11.66 -13.76
C VAL A 40 16.31 -12.88 -14.58
N LEU A 41 17.22 -12.71 -15.55
CA LEU A 41 17.75 -13.81 -16.36
C LEU A 41 18.44 -14.87 -15.49
N ALA A 42 19.25 -14.45 -14.52
CA ALA A 42 19.91 -15.36 -13.58
C ALA A 42 18.90 -16.11 -12.70
N TRP A 43 17.82 -15.45 -12.28
CA TRP A 43 16.74 -16.09 -11.54
C TRP A 43 15.98 -17.12 -12.38
N GLN A 44 15.59 -16.74 -13.60
CA GLN A 44 14.91 -17.63 -14.55
C GLN A 44 15.76 -18.89 -14.80
N ARG A 45 17.07 -18.72 -15.06
CA ARG A 45 18.03 -19.83 -15.16
C ARG A 45 18.02 -20.70 -13.91
N LYS A 46 18.15 -20.09 -12.72
CA LYS A 46 18.17 -20.79 -11.42
C LYS A 46 16.88 -21.59 -11.16
N LYS A 47 15.74 -21.14 -11.69
CA LYS A 47 14.43 -21.79 -11.52
C LYS A 47 13.99 -22.66 -12.71
N GLY A 48 14.81 -22.80 -13.75
CA GLY A 48 14.47 -23.57 -14.95
C GLY A 48 13.34 -22.97 -15.79
N LEU A 49 13.18 -21.65 -15.75
CA LEU A 49 12.24 -20.90 -16.60
C LEU A 49 12.90 -20.54 -17.94
N VAL A 50 12.09 -20.07 -18.90
CA VAL A 50 12.62 -19.45 -20.13
C VAL A 50 13.41 -18.20 -19.73
N GLU A 51 14.67 -18.11 -20.16
CA GLU A 51 15.59 -17.01 -19.87
C GLU A 51 15.39 -15.83 -20.85
N ASP A 52 14.18 -15.30 -20.93
CA ASP A 52 13.84 -14.18 -21.82
C ASP A 52 14.07 -12.80 -21.16
N GLY A 53 14.30 -12.76 -19.85
CA GLY A 53 14.44 -11.54 -19.07
C GLY A 53 13.12 -10.81 -18.87
N VAL A 54 11.99 -11.44 -19.19
CA VAL A 54 10.63 -10.93 -19.04
C VAL A 54 10.04 -11.41 -17.71
N VAL A 55 9.52 -10.47 -16.93
CA VAL A 55 8.94 -10.77 -15.61
C VAL A 55 7.44 -11.00 -15.74
N GLY A 56 7.10 -12.15 -16.33
CA GLY A 56 5.72 -12.63 -16.38
C GLY A 56 5.28 -13.36 -15.11
N SER A 57 4.03 -13.83 -15.10
CA SER A 57 3.41 -14.53 -13.95
C SER A 57 4.24 -15.71 -13.43
N LYS A 58 4.87 -16.48 -14.32
CA LYS A 58 5.76 -17.61 -13.92
C LYS A 58 6.98 -17.11 -13.14
N THR A 59 7.65 -16.08 -13.63
CA THR A 59 8.81 -15.47 -12.96
C THR A 59 8.42 -14.94 -11.59
N TRP A 60 7.32 -14.17 -11.53
CA TRP A 60 6.73 -13.65 -10.29
C TRP A 60 6.43 -14.76 -9.27
N ASN A 61 5.65 -15.78 -9.66
CA ASN A 61 5.26 -16.88 -8.77
C ASN A 61 6.46 -17.57 -8.13
N THR A 62 7.55 -17.76 -8.89
CA THR A 62 8.76 -18.39 -8.33
C THR A 62 9.49 -17.48 -7.33
N LEU A 63 9.50 -16.16 -7.52
CA LEU A 63 10.13 -15.17 -6.63
C LEU A 63 9.39 -15.02 -5.29
N CYS A 64 8.07 -15.08 -5.35
CA CYS A 64 7.16 -14.91 -4.21
C CYS A 64 7.15 -16.14 -3.29
N ASN A 65 7.40 -17.34 -3.83
CA ASN A 65 7.62 -18.61 -3.11
C ASN A 65 6.54 -19.05 -2.09
N THR A 66 5.36 -18.42 -2.02
CA THR A 66 4.25 -18.90 -1.19
C THR A 66 2.91 -18.46 -1.78
N TYR A 67 1.97 -19.40 -1.87
CA TYR A 67 0.55 -19.07 -2.05
C TYR A 67 0.03 -18.61 -0.69
N ILE A 68 -0.26 -17.32 -0.56
CA ILE A 68 -0.91 -16.76 0.62
C ILE A 68 -2.40 -16.61 0.28
N PRO A 69 -3.31 -17.30 0.99
CA PRO A 69 -4.74 -17.03 0.86
C PRO A 69 -5.00 -15.53 1.02
N MET A 70 -5.97 -14.96 0.30
CA MET A 70 -6.28 -13.52 0.41
C MET A 70 -6.54 -13.08 1.87
N SER A 71 -7.18 -13.95 2.66
CA SER A 71 -7.40 -13.76 4.11
C SER A 71 -6.12 -13.62 4.93
N ASP A 72 -5.01 -14.12 4.42
CA ASP A 72 -3.71 -14.06 5.07
C ASP A 72 -2.86 -12.85 4.66
N LEU A 73 -3.32 -12.07 3.67
CA LEU A 73 -2.67 -10.83 3.29
C LEU A 73 -2.67 -9.87 4.46
N LEU A 74 -1.52 -9.27 4.76
CA LEU A 74 -1.36 -8.35 5.87
C LEU A 74 -2.36 -7.20 5.81
N ALA A 75 -2.63 -6.66 4.61
CA ALA A 75 -3.64 -5.62 4.41
C ALA A 75 -5.02 -6.04 4.94
N GLN A 76 -5.46 -7.26 4.62
CA GLN A 76 -6.74 -7.78 5.09
C GLN A 76 -6.72 -8.05 6.60
N LYS A 77 -5.61 -8.62 7.13
CA LYS A 77 -5.43 -8.83 8.58
C LYS A 77 -5.52 -7.52 9.36
N LEU A 78 -4.92 -6.44 8.85
CA LEU A 78 -4.99 -5.11 9.45
C LEU A 78 -6.42 -4.60 9.50
N VAL A 79 -7.16 -4.69 8.38
CA VAL A 79 -8.56 -4.24 8.30
C VAL A 79 -9.43 -5.03 9.27
N ASN A 80 -9.33 -6.37 9.27
CA ASN A 80 -10.12 -7.23 10.16
C ASN A 80 -9.85 -6.94 11.66
N LEU A 81 -8.59 -6.70 12.03
CA LEU A 81 -8.23 -6.33 13.40
C LEU A 81 -8.78 -4.96 13.79
N ALA A 82 -8.72 -3.99 12.88
CA ALA A 82 -9.23 -2.65 13.13
C ALA A 82 -10.77 -2.66 13.29
N GLU A 83 -11.48 -3.35 12.40
CA GLU A 83 -12.94 -3.55 12.48
C GLU A 83 -13.34 -4.22 13.80
N LYS A 84 -12.63 -5.27 14.21
CA LYS A 84 -12.89 -5.93 15.49
C LYS A 84 -12.75 -5.00 16.70
N GLU A 85 -11.71 -4.16 16.75
CA GLU A 85 -11.54 -3.22 17.88
C GLU A 85 -12.58 -2.09 17.85
N GLU A 86 -13.08 -1.73 16.67
CA GLU A 86 -14.19 -0.79 16.49
C GLU A 86 -15.53 -1.38 16.97
N GLU A 87 -15.83 -2.63 16.63
CA GLU A 87 -17.00 -3.40 17.08
C GLU A 87 -17.03 -3.61 18.60
N LEU A 88 -15.85 -3.74 19.21
CA LEU A 88 -15.71 -3.79 20.68
C LEU A 88 -15.95 -2.43 21.35
N HIS A 89 -16.13 -1.36 20.57
CA HIS A 89 -16.35 0.00 21.04
C HIS A 89 -15.29 0.44 22.06
N VAL A 90 -14.02 0.16 21.74
CA VAL A 90 -12.90 0.49 22.63
C VAL A 90 -12.88 2.00 22.88
N VAL A 91 -12.88 2.38 24.16
CA VAL A 91 -12.79 3.77 24.63
C VAL A 91 -11.77 3.91 25.76
N GLU A 92 -11.32 5.13 25.98
CA GLU A 92 -10.46 5.47 27.12
C GLU A 92 -11.16 5.23 28.47
N VAL A 93 -10.41 4.71 29.44
CA VAL A 93 -10.87 4.49 30.80
C VAL A 93 -9.82 5.02 31.79
N PRO A 94 -10.08 6.15 32.47
CA PRO A 94 -11.27 7.01 32.37
C PRO A 94 -11.32 7.81 31.06
N LEU A 95 -12.50 8.32 30.67
CA LEU A 95 -12.68 9.10 29.44
C LEU A 95 -11.79 10.36 29.42
N GLY A 96 -11.09 10.58 28.31
CA GLY A 96 -10.20 11.73 28.12
C GLY A 96 -8.80 11.56 28.73
N SER A 97 -8.48 10.39 29.27
CA SER A 97 -7.21 10.12 29.94
C SER A 97 -6.07 9.71 29.01
N ASN A 98 -6.36 9.33 27.76
CA ASN A 98 -5.43 8.61 26.89
C ASN A 98 -4.88 7.31 27.53
N ARG A 99 -5.66 6.67 28.41
CA ARG A 99 -5.36 5.42 29.12
C ARG A 99 -6.58 4.51 29.15
N GLY A 100 -6.39 3.28 29.61
CA GLY A 100 -7.41 2.25 29.75
C GLY A 100 -6.84 0.88 29.41
N PRO A 101 -7.50 -0.24 29.77
CA PRO A 101 -6.96 -1.58 29.52
C PRO A 101 -6.58 -1.84 28.05
N ASP A 102 -7.47 -1.53 27.11
CA ASP A 102 -7.21 -1.69 25.67
C ASP A 102 -6.26 -0.62 25.12
N VAL A 103 -6.36 0.61 25.59
CA VAL A 103 -5.45 1.69 25.19
C VAL A 103 -4.02 1.34 25.61
N ASP A 104 -3.82 0.79 26.81
CA ASP A 104 -2.52 0.37 27.32
C ASP A 104 -1.94 -0.82 26.54
N LYS A 105 -2.80 -1.75 26.08
CA LYS A 105 -2.44 -2.82 25.14
C LYS A 105 -1.87 -2.25 23.83
N TYR A 106 -2.45 -1.18 23.28
CA TYR A 106 -1.91 -0.53 22.08
C TYR A 106 -0.59 0.19 22.35
N ARG A 107 -0.52 0.93 23.46
CA ARG A 107 0.68 1.67 23.88
C ARG A 107 1.90 0.77 24.04
N ALA A 108 1.70 -0.45 24.54
CA ALA A 108 2.73 -1.48 24.66
C ALA A 108 3.32 -1.95 23.31
N ALA A 109 2.75 -1.57 22.16
CA ALA A 109 3.29 -1.87 20.84
C ALA A 109 4.40 -0.90 20.39
N THR A 110 4.64 0.17 21.16
CA THR A 110 5.64 1.21 20.89
C THR A 110 6.91 1.02 21.74
N ASN A 111 8.05 1.55 21.30
CA ASN A 111 9.32 1.53 22.06
C ASN A 111 9.44 2.70 23.04
N HIS A 112 8.51 3.65 22.98
CA HIS A 112 8.47 4.75 23.92
C HIS A 112 7.57 4.36 25.08
N ALA A 113 8.08 4.52 26.31
CA ALA A 113 7.21 4.68 27.46
C ALA A 113 6.43 5.97 27.24
N LEU A 114 5.31 5.87 26.53
CA LEU A 114 4.41 6.98 26.30
C LEU A 114 4.10 7.57 27.69
N LEU A 115 4.43 8.85 27.90
CA LEU A 115 4.12 9.48 29.17
C LEU A 115 2.60 9.45 29.36
N ASN A 116 2.16 9.47 30.61
CA ASN A 116 0.73 9.51 30.94
C ASN A 116 0.05 10.66 30.18
N GLY A 117 -1.09 10.38 29.54
CA GLY A 117 -1.84 11.39 28.78
C GLY A 117 -1.41 11.59 27.32
N TRP A 118 -0.39 10.89 26.81
CA TRP A 118 0.01 11.02 25.39
C TRP A 118 -0.99 10.40 24.43
N PRO A 119 -1.29 11.06 23.27
CA PRO A 119 -2.13 10.50 22.24
C PRO A 119 -1.69 9.12 21.76
N TRP A 120 -2.65 8.25 21.46
CA TRP A 120 -2.39 6.84 21.15
C TRP A 120 -2.79 6.40 19.73
N CYS A 121 -3.11 7.32 18.81
CA CYS A 121 -3.46 6.98 17.42
C CYS A 121 -2.34 6.19 16.69
N ALA A 122 -1.10 6.64 16.81
CA ALA A 122 0.06 5.93 16.25
C ALA A 122 0.35 4.60 16.96
N ALA A 123 0.09 4.53 18.27
CA ALA A 123 0.23 3.30 19.03
C ALA A 123 -0.78 2.23 18.59
N PHE A 124 -2.00 2.64 18.26
CA PHE A 124 -3.02 1.76 17.69
C PHE A 124 -2.53 1.13 16.36
N ILE A 125 -1.99 1.93 15.44
CA ILE A 125 -1.43 1.40 14.19
C ILE A 125 -0.21 0.49 14.44
N CYS A 126 0.68 0.86 15.38
CA CYS A 126 1.79 -0.01 15.77
C CYS A 126 1.31 -1.38 16.29
N TRP A 127 0.21 -1.37 17.05
CA TRP A 127 -0.42 -2.57 17.57
C TRP A 127 -1.05 -3.41 16.47
N LEU A 128 -1.83 -2.82 15.56
CA LEU A 128 -2.41 -3.53 14.41
C LEU A 128 -1.32 -4.29 13.64
N LEU A 129 -0.20 -3.63 13.33
CA LEU A 129 0.92 -4.27 12.66
C LEU A 129 1.56 -5.37 13.51
N ARG A 130 1.70 -5.18 14.82
CA ARG A 130 2.31 -6.20 15.69
C ARG A 130 1.48 -7.48 15.69
N GLU A 131 0.17 -7.34 15.77
CA GLU A 131 -0.75 -8.46 15.83
C GLU A 131 -0.91 -9.13 14.45
N ALA A 132 -1.06 -8.33 13.39
CA ALA A 132 -1.21 -8.84 12.02
C ALA A 132 0.04 -9.56 11.51
N MET A 133 1.23 -9.15 11.97
CA MET A 133 2.51 -9.78 11.58
C MET A 133 2.85 -11.05 12.38
N LYS A 134 2.03 -11.48 13.34
CA LYS A 134 2.31 -12.70 14.11
C LYS A 134 2.45 -13.91 13.19
N ASN A 135 3.42 -14.78 13.50
CA ASN A 135 3.69 -16.04 12.79
C ASN A 135 4.14 -15.89 11.33
N HIS A 136 4.48 -14.68 10.87
CA HIS A 136 5.01 -14.43 9.54
C HIS A 136 6.17 -13.44 9.59
N SER A 137 7.21 -13.69 8.81
CA SER A 137 8.35 -12.78 8.68
C SER A 137 8.11 -11.83 7.52
N TYR A 138 8.50 -10.56 7.68
CA TYR A 138 8.38 -9.53 6.65
C TYR A 138 9.73 -8.84 6.44
N GLU A 139 9.94 -8.33 5.23
CA GLU A 139 11.20 -7.66 4.84
C GLU A 139 11.38 -6.29 5.50
N PHE A 140 10.30 -5.70 6.03
CA PHE A 140 10.34 -4.44 6.74
C PHE A 140 10.37 -4.64 8.25
N THR A 141 11.02 -3.71 8.95
CA THR A 141 10.96 -3.66 10.42
C THR A 141 9.67 -2.98 10.84
N ARG A 142 8.86 -3.59 11.70
CA ARG A 142 7.62 -3.01 12.21
C ARG A 142 7.83 -1.62 12.87
N PRO A 143 6.94 -0.63 12.68
CA PRO A 143 7.03 0.64 13.38
C PRO A 143 6.73 0.46 14.87
N GLN A 144 7.46 1.22 15.69
CA GLN A 144 7.30 1.24 17.16
C GLN A 144 7.25 2.69 17.69
N THR A 145 6.82 3.64 16.84
CA THR A 145 6.79 5.07 17.15
C THR A 145 5.48 5.50 17.80
N ALA A 146 5.56 6.59 18.56
CA ALA A 146 4.44 7.30 19.16
C ALA A 146 3.88 8.43 18.27
N GLY A 147 4.63 8.87 17.26
CA GLY A 147 4.28 10.02 16.42
C GLY A 147 3.60 9.60 15.12
N ALA A 148 2.47 10.23 14.79
CA ALA A 148 1.77 9.99 13.53
C ALA A 148 2.64 10.30 12.29
N TRP A 149 3.36 11.42 12.29
CA TRP A 149 4.26 11.77 11.18
C TRP A 149 5.55 10.97 11.15
N ASP A 150 5.96 10.38 12.28
CA ASP A 150 7.13 9.51 12.32
C ASP A 150 6.93 8.22 11.54
N PHE A 151 5.68 7.85 11.22
CA PHE A 151 5.41 6.78 10.26
C PHE A 151 5.95 7.09 8.86
N GLU A 152 5.96 8.35 8.42
CA GLU A 152 6.60 8.72 7.15
C GLU A 152 8.12 8.49 7.22
N ASN A 153 8.76 8.87 8.34
CA ASN A 153 10.19 8.65 8.56
C ASN A 153 10.52 7.16 8.66
N TRP A 154 9.66 6.39 9.33
CA TRP A 154 9.76 4.94 9.42
C TRP A 154 9.66 4.30 8.03
N ALA A 155 8.65 4.66 7.23
CA ALA A 155 8.44 4.11 5.91
C ALA A 155 9.63 4.37 4.97
N ARG A 156 10.22 5.58 5.00
CA ARG A 156 11.42 5.92 4.22
C ARG A 156 12.67 5.11 4.57
N LYS A 157 12.75 4.56 5.79
CA LYS A 157 13.88 3.74 6.25
C LYS A 157 13.75 2.29 5.79
N GLN A 158 12.58 1.87 5.30
CA GLN A 158 12.39 0.52 4.82
C GLN A 158 13.04 0.40 3.44
N THR A 159 13.74 -0.71 3.24
CA THR A 159 14.29 -1.04 1.93
C THR A 159 13.23 -1.72 1.08
N CYS A 160 12.42 -2.61 1.67
CA CYS A 160 11.42 -3.36 0.95
C CYS A 160 10.10 -3.46 1.70
N GLY A 161 9.03 -3.72 0.95
CA GLY A 161 7.71 -4.08 1.46
C GLY A 161 6.91 -2.92 2.03
N VAL A 162 7.41 -1.69 1.91
CA VAL A 162 6.71 -0.48 2.36
C VAL A 162 6.88 0.61 1.32
N SER A 163 5.78 1.05 0.72
CA SER A 163 5.71 2.19 -0.20
C SER A 163 5.09 3.39 0.52
N LEU A 164 5.86 4.49 0.61
CA LEU A 164 5.36 5.79 1.07
C LEU A 164 5.13 6.70 -0.14
N LYS A 165 3.92 7.24 -0.25
CA LYS A 165 3.58 8.24 -1.27
C LYS A 165 3.05 9.53 -0.64
N LYS A 166 3.68 10.65 -0.99
CA LYS A 166 3.39 11.99 -0.48
C LYS A 166 3.64 13.05 -1.56
N PRO A 167 2.61 13.71 -2.12
CA PRO A 167 1.19 13.54 -1.80
C PRO A 167 0.72 12.12 -2.17
N HIS A 168 -0.32 11.65 -1.51
CA HIS A 168 -0.77 10.25 -1.62
C HIS A 168 -1.11 9.81 -3.06
N GLY A 169 -1.46 10.71 -3.99
CA GLY A 169 -1.66 10.36 -5.41
C GLY A 169 -3.02 9.75 -5.76
N ASN A 170 -4.01 9.93 -4.88
CA ASN A 170 -5.41 9.43 -5.00
C ASN A 170 -5.59 7.90 -5.08
N ASP A 171 -4.53 7.12 -4.99
CA ASP A 171 -4.52 5.66 -5.10
C ASP A 171 -4.51 4.98 -3.72
N ILE A 172 -5.45 5.37 -2.84
CA ILE A 172 -5.60 4.76 -1.50
C ILE A 172 -6.44 3.49 -1.62
N TYR A 173 -6.05 2.42 -0.91
CA TYR A 173 -6.81 1.18 -0.81
C TYR A 173 -6.99 0.74 0.64
N ALA A 174 -7.92 -0.18 0.87
CA ALA A 174 -8.08 -0.81 2.17
C ALA A 174 -6.77 -1.48 2.60
N GLY A 175 -6.38 -1.29 3.87
CA GLY A 175 -5.09 -1.73 4.41
C GLY A 175 -3.97 -0.70 4.31
N ASP A 176 -4.12 0.39 3.54
CA ASP A 176 -3.17 1.49 3.57
C ASP A 176 -3.23 2.21 4.93
N ILE A 177 -2.06 2.55 5.44
CA ILE A 177 -1.93 3.45 6.58
C ILE A 177 -1.94 4.88 6.04
N VAL A 178 -2.85 5.71 6.54
CA VAL A 178 -3.00 7.10 6.07
C VAL A 178 -2.58 8.07 7.17
N VAL A 179 -1.74 9.04 6.78
CA VAL A 179 -1.32 10.13 7.66
C VAL A 179 -2.08 11.38 7.25
N PHE A 180 -2.67 12.07 8.21
CA PHE A 180 -3.53 13.22 7.95
C PHE A 180 -2.80 14.55 7.89
N THR A 181 -3.40 15.52 7.20
CA THR A 181 -2.91 16.89 7.07
C THR A 181 -3.08 17.70 8.35
N GLU A 182 -2.26 18.73 8.49
CA GLU A 182 -2.33 19.71 9.58
C GLU A 182 -3.63 20.52 9.58
N LYS A 183 -4.32 20.60 8.42
CA LYS A 183 -5.61 21.27 8.25
C LYS A 183 -6.67 20.69 9.19
N ILE A 184 -6.62 19.37 9.39
CA ILE A 184 -7.59 18.68 10.24
C ILE A 184 -6.97 18.22 11.58
N TRP A 185 -5.64 18.05 11.63
CA TRP A 185 -4.92 17.62 12.83
C TRP A 185 -3.59 18.37 13.00
N THR A 186 -3.60 19.46 13.77
CA THR A 186 -2.43 20.33 13.98
C THR A 186 -1.25 19.64 14.66
N LYS A 187 -1.48 18.54 15.40
CA LYS A 187 -0.43 17.74 16.07
C LYS A 187 -0.13 16.42 15.34
N GLY A 188 -0.66 16.25 14.13
CA GLY A 188 -0.61 15.01 13.36
C GLY A 188 -1.62 13.97 13.86
N HIS A 189 -2.11 13.15 12.92
CA HIS A 189 -2.99 12.02 13.19
C HIS A 189 -2.77 10.94 12.12
N ILE A 190 -3.16 9.72 12.44
CA ILE A 190 -2.94 8.54 11.58
C ILE A 190 -4.12 7.57 11.74
N GLY A 191 -4.44 6.89 10.65
CA GLY A 191 -5.52 5.89 10.62
C GLY A 191 -5.20 4.75 9.66
N LEU A 192 -6.03 3.72 9.68
CA LEU A 192 -6.03 2.66 8.69
C LEU A 192 -7.19 2.90 7.71
N ALA A 193 -6.91 2.96 6.41
CA ALA A 193 -7.96 2.99 5.39
C ALA A 193 -8.64 1.62 5.31
N THR A 194 -9.97 1.61 5.25
CA THR A 194 -10.80 0.40 5.10
C THR A 194 -11.56 0.39 3.78
N SER A 195 -11.39 1.41 2.95
CA SER A 195 -11.92 1.44 1.59
C SER A 195 -11.02 2.21 0.63
N ALA A 196 -11.17 1.92 -0.66
CA ALA A 196 -10.75 2.84 -1.72
C ALA A 196 -11.63 4.11 -1.72
N PRO A 197 -11.21 5.19 -2.39
CA PRO A 197 -12.04 6.38 -2.59
C PRO A 197 -13.34 6.04 -3.32
N ASP A 198 -14.47 6.55 -2.81
CA ASP A 198 -15.73 6.58 -3.56
C ASP A 198 -15.68 7.61 -4.70
N ALA A 199 -16.72 7.63 -5.55
CA ALA A 199 -16.80 8.56 -6.67
C ALA A 199 -16.78 10.05 -6.25
N ALA A 200 -17.08 10.35 -4.98
CA ALA A 200 -17.02 11.71 -4.42
C ALA A 200 -15.65 12.01 -3.77
N GLY A 201 -14.67 11.11 -3.88
CA GLY A 201 -13.33 11.27 -3.34
C GLY A 201 -13.24 11.10 -1.83
N TYR A 202 -14.13 10.31 -1.23
CA TYR A 202 -14.06 9.96 0.19
C TYR A 202 -13.58 8.54 0.43
N ILE A 203 -12.78 8.37 1.47
CA ILE A 203 -12.38 7.07 2.00
C ILE A 203 -13.04 6.82 3.36
N LYS A 204 -13.18 5.55 3.72
CA LYS A 204 -13.45 5.11 5.09
C LYS A 204 -12.13 4.76 5.78
N THR A 205 -12.06 5.06 7.07
CA THR A 205 -10.92 4.75 7.93
C THR A 205 -11.40 4.19 9.27
N ILE A 206 -10.53 3.46 9.94
CA ILE A 206 -10.65 3.17 11.37
C ILE A 206 -9.43 3.75 12.09
N GLU A 207 -9.70 4.48 13.16
CA GLU A 207 -8.72 5.31 13.83
C GLU A 207 -8.81 5.12 15.35
N GLY A 208 -7.65 4.98 15.99
CA GLY A 208 -7.53 5.10 17.44
C GLY A 208 -7.40 6.56 17.86
N ASN A 209 -7.72 6.85 19.11
CA ASN A 209 -7.73 8.19 19.68
C ASN A 209 -8.51 9.21 18.85
N THR A 210 -9.69 8.80 18.38
CA THR A 210 -10.64 9.68 17.69
C THR A 210 -11.95 9.69 18.46
N ARG A 211 -12.86 10.59 18.08
CA ARG A 211 -14.13 10.79 18.79
C ARG A 211 -15.27 10.07 18.11
N ALA A 212 -16.24 9.57 18.85
CA ALA A 212 -17.39 8.84 18.29
C ALA A 212 -18.14 9.64 17.21
N ASP A 213 -18.42 10.92 17.47
CA ASP A 213 -19.30 11.78 16.66
C ASP A 213 -18.56 12.86 15.86
N GLY A 214 -17.22 12.85 15.84
CA GLY A 214 -16.40 13.90 15.19
C GLY A 214 -16.45 15.27 15.89
N SER A 215 -17.13 15.39 17.05
CA SER A 215 -17.26 16.63 17.79
C SER A 215 -16.05 16.89 18.68
N ILE A 216 -15.24 17.92 18.36
CA ILE A 216 -15.04 19.11 19.21
C ILE A 216 -15.11 18.98 20.75
N ASN A 217 -16.27 18.55 21.25
CA ASN A 217 -16.61 18.60 22.67
C ASN A 217 -16.87 17.22 23.30
N SER A 218 -16.86 16.13 22.52
CA SER A 218 -16.95 14.77 23.07
C SER A 218 -15.68 14.40 23.83
N LYS A 219 -15.82 14.01 25.11
CA LYS A 219 -14.71 13.48 25.94
C LYS A 219 -14.40 12.00 25.64
N VAL A 220 -15.19 11.38 24.76
CA VAL A 220 -15.05 9.96 24.44
C VAL A 220 -14.08 9.81 23.28
N HIS A 221 -12.83 9.50 23.60
CA HIS A 221 -11.86 9.03 22.62
C HIS A 221 -11.79 7.51 22.65
N GLY A 222 -11.68 6.93 21.46
CA GLY A 222 -11.75 5.49 21.25
C GLY A 222 -11.28 5.08 19.87
N VAL A 223 -11.57 3.83 19.52
CA VAL A 223 -11.43 3.29 18.17
C VAL A 223 -12.77 3.48 17.46
N PHE A 224 -12.79 4.29 16.39
CA PHE A 224 -14.02 4.55 15.65
C PHE A 224 -13.79 4.56 14.16
N ALA A 225 -14.83 4.15 13.42
CA ALA A 225 -14.90 4.40 12.00
C ALA A 225 -15.04 5.91 11.69
N LYS A 226 -14.38 6.35 10.62
CA LYS A 226 -14.42 7.73 10.12
C LYS A 226 -14.56 7.74 8.60
N LYS A 227 -14.97 8.90 8.09
CA LYS A 227 -15.09 9.19 6.66
C LYS A 227 -14.34 10.49 6.37
N HIS A 228 -13.37 10.43 5.47
CA HIS A 228 -12.47 11.54 5.15
C HIS A 228 -12.44 11.84 3.66
N LYS A 229 -12.29 13.11 3.28
CA LYS A 229 -11.97 13.46 1.89
C LYS A 229 -10.50 13.15 1.63
N LEU A 230 -10.17 12.82 0.39
CA LEU A 230 -8.77 12.68 -0.04
C LEU A 230 -7.91 13.92 0.32
N SER A 231 -8.47 15.12 0.25
CA SER A 231 -7.79 16.37 0.64
C SER A 231 -7.37 16.44 2.11
N ASP A 232 -7.93 15.59 2.97
CA ASP A 232 -7.58 15.53 4.37
C ASP A 232 -6.32 14.67 4.61
N ILE A 233 -5.95 13.85 3.61
CA ILE A 233 -4.84 12.90 3.66
C ILE A 233 -3.57 13.56 3.15
N ARG A 234 -2.50 13.48 3.95
CA ARG A 234 -1.18 14.01 3.62
C ARG A 234 -0.37 13.02 2.82
N SER A 235 -0.35 11.77 3.25
CA SER A 235 0.43 10.69 2.65
C SER A 235 -0.26 9.34 2.88
N ARG A 236 0.03 8.39 1.98
CA ARG A 236 -0.31 6.97 2.18
C ARG A 236 0.96 6.17 2.39
N ILE A 237 0.88 5.19 3.27
CA ILE A 237 1.90 4.17 3.46
C ILE A 237 1.22 2.83 3.17
N ARG A 238 1.64 2.21 2.08
CA ARG A 238 1.21 0.87 1.69
C ARG A 238 2.24 -0.11 2.15
N ILE A 239 1.80 -1.19 2.78
CA ILE A 239 2.64 -2.35 2.95
C ILE A 239 2.44 -3.20 1.71
N THR A 240 3.47 -3.22 0.86
CA THR A 240 3.52 -4.14 -0.25
C THR A 240 4.04 -5.43 0.33
N GLU A 241 3.14 -6.37 0.57
CA GLU A 241 3.60 -7.74 0.55
C GLU A 241 4.22 -7.96 -0.83
N SER A 242 5.47 -8.40 -0.89
CA SER A 242 6.06 -8.89 -2.14
C SER A 242 5.37 -10.18 -2.62
N ASP A 243 4.13 -10.40 -2.20
CA ASP A 243 3.33 -11.58 -2.41
C ASP A 243 2.49 -11.38 -3.65
N CYS A 244 2.80 -12.20 -4.65
CA CYS A 244 2.19 -12.19 -5.96
C CYS A 244 0.69 -12.49 -5.83
N TYR A 245 -0.17 -11.51 -6.10
CA TYR A 245 -1.61 -11.74 -6.19
C TYR A 245 -1.92 -12.55 -7.46
N LEU A 246 -2.26 -13.83 -7.28
CA LEU A 246 -2.97 -14.61 -8.29
C LEU A 246 -4.42 -14.09 -8.35
N SER A 247 -4.70 -13.10 -9.22
CA SER A 247 -5.97 -12.97 -9.99
C SER A 247 -6.27 -11.59 -10.62
N LEU A 248 -5.35 -10.61 -10.66
CA LEU A 248 -5.65 -9.32 -11.35
C LEU A 248 -4.63 -8.85 -12.42
N PHE A 249 -3.52 -9.57 -12.64
CA PHE A 249 -2.56 -9.25 -13.70
C PHE A 249 -2.40 -10.38 -14.71
N SER A 250 -3.49 -10.89 -15.27
CA SER A 250 -3.42 -11.72 -16.48
C SER A 250 -2.88 -10.94 -17.70
N GLU A 251 -2.69 -9.61 -17.61
CA GLU A 251 -2.28 -8.77 -18.74
C GLU A 251 -1.16 -7.76 -18.46
N MET A 252 -0.43 -7.83 -17.34
CA MET A 252 0.87 -7.14 -17.27
C MET A 252 1.95 -8.08 -17.81
N SER A 253 1.96 -8.27 -19.12
CA SER A 253 3.24 -8.53 -19.77
C SER A 253 4.02 -7.22 -19.70
N ILE A 254 5.21 -7.25 -19.10
CA ILE A 254 6.21 -6.19 -19.34
C ILE A 254 6.80 -6.49 -20.73
N ASP A 255 5.94 -6.47 -21.74
CA ASP A 255 6.29 -6.81 -23.13
C ASP A 255 6.21 -5.58 -24.05
N ASP A 256 5.93 -4.40 -23.49
CA ASP A 256 6.14 -3.13 -24.19
C ASP A 256 7.62 -2.73 -24.19
N THR A 257 8.46 -3.68 -24.62
CA THR A 257 9.78 -3.39 -25.20
C THR A 257 9.67 -2.74 -26.58
N SER A 258 8.45 -2.47 -27.06
CA SER A 258 8.19 -1.73 -28.30
C SER A 258 8.51 -0.23 -28.22
N MET A 259 8.74 0.34 -27.03
CA MET A 259 8.94 1.79 -26.87
C MET A 259 10.39 2.26 -26.73
N LEU A 260 11.39 1.39 -26.78
CA LEU A 260 12.80 1.82 -26.73
C LEU A 260 13.72 0.98 -27.62
N THR A 261 13.54 1.12 -28.94
CA THR A 261 14.65 1.00 -29.88
C THR A 261 14.72 2.26 -30.76
N SER A 262 15.72 3.11 -30.47
CA SER A 262 16.41 4.08 -31.34
C SER A 262 15.62 4.91 -32.36
N ASN A 263 15.82 6.24 -32.30
CA ASN A 263 15.58 7.24 -33.36
C ASN A 263 14.13 7.41 -33.85
N ASP A 264 13.43 8.43 -33.36
CA ASP A 264 12.69 9.35 -34.24
C ASP A 264 12.22 10.59 -33.44
N LEU A 265 13.12 11.57 -33.37
CA LEU A 265 12.74 12.95 -33.22
C LEU A 265 12.16 13.42 -34.57
N SER A 266 10.96 13.98 -34.54
CA SER A 266 10.23 14.66 -35.62
C SER A 266 9.48 13.76 -36.63
N MET A 267 8.14 13.82 -36.58
CA MET A 267 7.31 14.26 -37.72
C MET A 267 5.80 14.20 -37.41
N SER A 268 5.18 15.38 -37.49
CA SER A 268 3.83 15.71 -37.97
C SER A 268 2.60 14.91 -37.49
N MET A 269 1.77 15.59 -36.70
CA MET A 269 0.32 15.41 -36.69
C MET A 269 -0.25 15.69 -38.10
N SER A 270 -0.96 14.72 -38.68
CA SER A 270 -2.04 15.01 -39.62
C SER A 270 -3.15 13.98 -39.46
N MET A 271 -4.29 14.42 -38.92
CA MET A 271 -5.53 13.66 -38.91
C MET A 271 -6.14 13.74 -40.31
N SER A 272 -6.49 12.60 -40.91
CA SER A 272 -7.52 12.57 -41.96
C SER A 272 -8.57 11.54 -41.58
N MET A 273 -9.81 12.02 -41.48
CA MET A 273 -11.01 11.21 -41.34
C MET A 273 -11.28 10.47 -42.66
N SER A 274 -11.70 9.21 -42.60
CA SER A 274 -12.51 8.64 -43.68
C SER A 274 -13.55 7.68 -43.11
N THR A 275 -14.80 8.10 -43.26
CA THR A 275 -16.02 7.30 -43.15
C THR A 275 -16.14 6.42 -44.39
N SER A 276 -16.49 5.13 -44.27
CA SER A 276 -17.23 4.45 -45.35
C SER A 276 -18.08 3.30 -44.83
N MET A 277 -19.27 3.24 -45.41
CA MET A 277 -20.41 2.34 -45.16
C MET A 277 -20.13 0.93 -45.70
N SER A 278 -20.83 -0.08 -45.16
CA SER A 278 -21.22 -1.24 -45.96
C SER A 278 -22.67 -1.63 -45.66
N MET A 279 -23.46 -1.68 -46.74
CA MET A 279 -24.81 -2.22 -46.82
C MET A 279 -24.73 -3.75 -46.87
N SER A 280 -25.66 -4.45 -46.23
CA SER A 280 -25.98 -5.85 -46.56
C SER A 280 -27.44 -5.93 -47.03
N MET A 281 -27.62 -6.25 -48.31
CA MET A 281 -28.87 -6.77 -48.86
C MET A 281 -28.95 -8.26 -48.52
N SER A 282 -30.09 -8.72 -47.99
CA SER A 282 -30.50 -10.12 -48.09
C SER A 282 -31.85 -10.19 -48.82
N MET A 283 -31.90 -10.92 -49.92
CA MET A 283 -33.11 -11.47 -50.51
C MET A 283 -32.86 -12.95 -50.77
N SER A 284 -33.69 -13.80 -50.17
CA SER A 284 -34.09 -15.12 -50.68
C SER A 284 -35.25 -15.63 -49.84
N MET A 285 -36.47 -15.28 -50.26
CA MET A 285 -37.61 -16.16 -50.60
C MET A 285 -38.90 -15.32 -50.67
#